data_AF-A0A2D5RWT1-F1
#
_entry.id   AF-A0A2D5RWT1-F1
#
_cell.length_a   1.000
_cell.length_b   1.000
_cell.length_c   1.000
_cell.angle_alpha   90.00
_cell.angle_beta   90.00
_cell.angle_gamma   90.00
#
_symmetry.space_group_name_H-M   'P 1'
#
loop_
_entity.id
_entity.type
_entity.pdbx_description
1 polymer ?
#
loop_
_entity_poly.entity_id
_entity_poly.type
_entity_poly.pdbx_seq_one_letter_code
_entity_poly.pdbx_strand_id
1 'polypeptide(L)'
;MTTNQNTATNLVEVVYQEDLTKQGLANLRKQYPKSFSLDMAKDDEFKQGRKIRTERNKLVKSINDRRIGFTNELKAYGDELISKVDVIYDPIISAFEIEDKRRKEEAARIAKEREEFLSKQRDEIAQMGYFTEQCKGQKSQFIADTIEAVDLVDTEAFDKELIHEAIDTKKNILEALNNMYQAAKAAEAVEAEREQLRIQQEAIAQQERLQKQAQEIEQRINNLRNDPMNYFGKSSQEVMARIQQLENFTPSEEKFGDRTNEVTQVLAQVIQQLTMMHTQQSQVEQAQQAANQAQAQQIEQLQADLNTQRNAEHQAIEVEQAPVEQQEHEALTEVNRMLDQDEPLLGSNFKSPVFESTNAPPDYTPLDIWPSSQDRAENDELDRVCNQLCVAECHIADQNVLIKDLEQRLNKALAA
;
A
#
# COMPACT_ATOMS: atom_id res chain seq x y z
N MET A 1 -7.86 -46.90 -77.79
CA MET A 1 -7.14 -47.72 -76.80
C MET A 1 -7.50 -49.21 -77.00
N THR A 2 -6.91 -49.87 -78.00
CA THR A 2 -7.27 -51.26 -78.39
C THR A 2 -6.08 -52.07 -78.91
N THR A 3 -4.85 -51.61 -78.69
CA THR A 3 -3.63 -52.27 -79.15
C THR A 3 -3.00 -53.18 -78.08
N ASN A 4 -3.11 -52.83 -76.79
CA ASN A 4 -2.49 -53.63 -75.71
C ASN A 4 -3.18 -54.98 -75.42
N GLN A 5 -4.47 -55.12 -75.72
CA GLN A 5 -5.15 -56.40 -75.51
C GLN A 5 -4.69 -57.48 -76.50
N ASN A 6 -4.41 -57.12 -77.75
CA ASN A 6 -4.00 -58.11 -78.76
C ASN A 6 -2.58 -58.64 -78.53
N THR A 7 -1.62 -57.80 -78.11
CA THR A 7 -0.23 -58.24 -77.88
C THR A 7 -0.08 -59.08 -76.61
N ALA A 8 -0.73 -58.68 -75.52
CA ALA A 8 -0.73 -59.46 -74.27
C ALA A 8 -1.43 -60.81 -74.44
N THR A 9 -2.56 -60.85 -75.15
CA THR A 9 -3.27 -62.10 -75.46
C THR A 9 -2.41 -63.02 -76.33
N ASN A 10 -1.63 -62.48 -77.28
CA ASN A 10 -0.75 -63.25 -78.15
C ASN A 10 0.43 -63.87 -77.38
N LEU A 11 1.08 -63.12 -76.47
CA LEU A 11 2.15 -63.63 -75.61
C LEU A 11 1.66 -64.72 -74.65
N VAL A 12 0.48 -64.54 -74.05
CA VAL A 12 -0.13 -65.54 -73.17
C VAL A 12 -0.47 -66.82 -73.95
N GLU A 13 -0.98 -66.69 -75.18
CA GLU A 13 -1.26 -67.85 -76.05
C GLU A 13 0.01 -68.60 -76.44
N VAL A 14 1.14 -67.91 -76.67
CA VAL A 14 2.45 -68.53 -76.93
C VAL A 14 2.94 -69.31 -75.70
N VAL A 15 2.82 -68.77 -74.49
CA VAL A 15 3.29 -69.44 -73.26
C VAL A 15 2.59 -70.78 -73.06
N TYR A 16 1.27 -70.87 -73.24
CA TYR A 16 0.53 -72.13 -73.01
C TYR A 16 0.37 -73.00 -74.26
N GLN A 17 0.99 -72.64 -75.39
CA GLN A 17 0.76 -73.29 -76.68
C GLN A 17 1.12 -74.78 -76.68
N GLU A 18 2.15 -75.19 -75.94
CA GLU A 18 2.56 -76.61 -75.86
C GLU A 18 1.72 -77.42 -74.88
N ASP A 19 1.05 -76.77 -73.92
CA ASP A 19 0.22 -77.43 -72.91
C ASP A 19 -1.23 -77.56 -73.37
N LEU A 20 -1.81 -76.49 -73.92
CA LEU A 20 -3.19 -76.48 -74.37
C LEU A 20 -3.49 -75.34 -75.35
N THR A 21 -3.75 -75.71 -76.61
CA THR A 21 -4.18 -74.76 -77.65
C THR A 21 -5.71 -74.57 -77.66
N LYS A 22 -6.19 -73.51 -78.33
CA LYS A 22 -7.62 -73.33 -78.64
C LYS A 22 -8.21 -74.56 -79.34
N GLN A 23 -7.46 -75.18 -80.25
CA GLN A 23 -7.84 -76.41 -80.93
C GLN A 23 -7.81 -77.62 -79.99
N GLY A 24 -6.84 -77.71 -79.08
CA GLY A 24 -6.77 -78.73 -78.04
C GLY A 24 -7.99 -78.70 -77.11
N LEU A 25 -8.40 -77.51 -76.67
CA LEU A 25 -9.65 -77.32 -75.91
C LEU A 25 -10.89 -77.77 -76.70
N ALA A 26 -10.96 -77.43 -77.99
CA ALA A 26 -12.06 -77.87 -78.85
C ALA A 26 -12.09 -79.40 -79.00
N ASN A 27 -10.92 -80.05 -79.11
CA ASN A 27 -10.81 -81.51 -79.18
C ASN A 27 -11.23 -82.17 -77.86
N LEU A 28 -10.79 -81.65 -76.71
CA LEU A 28 -11.22 -82.14 -75.40
C LEU A 28 -12.75 -82.04 -75.21
N ARG A 29 -13.36 -80.94 -75.67
CA ARG A 29 -14.83 -80.77 -75.64
C ARG A 29 -15.56 -81.75 -76.56
N LYS A 30 -14.95 -82.15 -77.68
CA LYS A 30 -15.49 -83.19 -78.57
C LYS A 30 -15.33 -84.58 -77.96
N GLN A 31 -14.20 -84.84 -77.29
CA GLN A 31 -13.89 -86.12 -76.67
C GLN A 31 -14.75 -86.38 -75.42
N TYR A 32 -15.03 -85.33 -74.64
CA TYR A 32 -15.85 -85.38 -73.45
C TYR A 32 -16.99 -84.33 -73.53
N PRO A 33 -18.04 -84.59 -74.34
CA PRO A 33 -19.18 -83.69 -74.43
C PRO A 33 -19.94 -83.62 -73.11
N LYS A 34 -20.72 -82.56 -72.88
CA LYS A 34 -21.48 -82.39 -71.62
C LYS A 34 -22.46 -83.53 -71.31
N SER A 35 -22.95 -84.21 -72.34
CA SER A 35 -23.83 -85.37 -72.24
C SER A 35 -23.10 -86.68 -71.96
N PHE A 36 -21.76 -86.69 -71.97
CA PHE A 36 -20.96 -87.86 -71.64
C PHE A 36 -21.11 -88.19 -70.15
N SER A 37 -21.60 -89.39 -69.85
CA SER A 37 -21.71 -89.91 -68.49
C SER A 37 -21.19 -91.34 -68.44
N LEU A 38 -20.60 -91.68 -67.30
CA LEU A 38 -20.09 -93.00 -66.98
C LEU A 38 -20.77 -93.45 -65.68
N ASP A 39 -21.20 -94.70 -65.63
CA ASP A 39 -21.76 -95.35 -64.45
C ASP A 39 -20.62 -95.84 -63.55
N MET A 40 -20.41 -95.16 -62.42
CA MET A 40 -19.33 -95.46 -61.48
C MET A 40 -19.52 -96.79 -60.73
N ALA A 41 -20.70 -97.42 -60.80
CA ALA A 41 -20.95 -98.72 -60.21
C ALA A 41 -20.37 -99.87 -61.06
N LYS A 42 -20.10 -99.65 -62.35
CA LYS A 42 -19.48 -100.65 -63.24
C LYS A 42 -17.96 -100.50 -63.24
N ASP A 43 -17.25 -101.60 -63.00
CA ASP A 43 -15.79 -101.60 -62.83
C ASP A 43 -15.04 -101.06 -64.07
N ASP A 44 -15.47 -101.40 -65.28
CA ASP A 44 -14.84 -100.93 -66.52
C ASP A 44 -15.02 -99.43 -66.76
N GLU A 45 -16.23 -98.91 -66.50
CA GLU A 45 -16.54 -97.48 -66.60
C GLU A 45 -15.85 -96.68 -65.48
N PHE A 46 -15.71 -97.25 -64.28
CA PHE A 46 -14.92 -96.68 -63.19
C PHE A 46 -13.43 -96.58 -63.54
N LYS A 47 -12.84 -97.64 -64.12
CA LYS A 47 -11.46 -97.62 -64.63
C LYS A 47 -11.27 -96.54 -65.69
N GLN A 48 -12.25 -96.35 -66.59
CA GLN A 48 -12.23 -95.28 -67.58
C GLN A 48 -12.29 -93.89 -66.91
N GLY A 49 -13.18 -93.69 -65.93
CA GLY A 49 -13.25 -92.45 -65.15
C GLY A 49 -11.94 -92.11 -64.44
N ARG A 50 -11.23 -93.11 -63.89
CA ARG A 50 -9.89 -92.92 -63.30
C ARG A 50 -8.86 -92.45 -64.32
N LYS A 51 -8.89 -92.97 -65.55
CA LYS A 51 -8.00 -92.53 -66.64
C LYS A 51 -8.29 -91.07 -67.01
N ILE A 52 -9.55 -90.70 -67.19
CA ILE A 52 -9.98 -89.31 -67.49
C ILE A 52 -9.55 -88.35 -66.38
N ARG A 53 -9.77 -88.72 -65.11
CA ARG A 53 -9.33 -87.91 -63.95
C ARG A 53 -7.81 -87.71 -63.96
N THR A 54 -7.06 -88.75 -64.29
CA THR A 54 -5.60 -88.70 -64.35
C THR A 54 -5.13 -87.77 -65.48
N GLU A 55 -5.75 -87.85 -66.65
CA GLU A 55 -5.49 -86.95 -67.79
C GLU A 55 -5.78 -85.49 -67.43
N ARG A 56 -6.94 -85.20 -66.85
CA ARG A 56 -7.29 -83.86 -66.35
C ARG A 56 -6.26 -83.34 -65.36
N ASN A 57 -5.86 -84.15 -64.37
CA ASN A 57 -4.90 -83.73 -63.37
C ASN A 57 -3.51 -83.46 -63.97
N LYS A 58 -3.07 -84.26 -64.95
CA LYS A 58 -1.82 -84.02 -65.68
C LYS A 58 -1.87 -82.70 -66.45
N LEU A 59 -2.94 -82.45 -67.19
CA LEU A 59 -3.10 -81.24 -67.99
C LEU A 59 -3.17 -79.99 -67.11
N VAL A 60 -3.98 -80.01 -66.05
CA VAL A 60 -4.09 -78.89 -65.10
C VAL A 60 -2.75 -78.62 -64.41
N LYS A 61 -2.02 -79.68 -64.03
CA LYS A 61 -0.70 -79.53 -63.41
C LYS A 61 0.29 -78.91 -64.39
N SER A 62 0.37 -79.38 -65.63
CA SER A 62 1.26 -78.84 -66.67
C SER A 62 1.03 -77.34 -66.89
N ILE A 63 -0.24 -76.95 -67.06
CA ILE A 63 -0.62 -75.53 -67.20
C ILE A 63 -0.22 -74.72 -65.97
N ASN A 64 -0.47 -75.22 -64.76
CA ASN A 64 -0.12 -74.50 -63.54
C ASN A 64 1.40 -74.37 -63.32
N ASP A 65 2.16 -75.43 -63.58
CA ASP A 65 3.61 -75.44 -63.46
C ASP A 65 4.22 -74.43 -64.44
N ARG A 66 3.73 -74.38 -65.69
CA ARG A 66 4.17 -73.36 -66.66
C ARG A 66 3.77 -71.94 -66.27
N ARG A 67 2.56 -71.73 -65.73
CA ARG A 67 2.14 -70.43 -65.19
C ARG A 67 3.11 -69.91 -64.13
N ILE A 68 3.46 -70.77 -63.17
CA ILE A 68 4.37 -70.42 -62.08
C ILE A 68 5.77 -70.16 -62.64
N GLY A 69 6.28 -71.04 -63.52
CA GLY A 69 7.58 -70.87 -64.16
C GLY A 69 7.72 -69.53 -64.87
N PHE A 70 6.77 -69.21 -65.77
CA PHE A 70 6.78 -67.93 -66.48
C PHE A 70 6.68 -66.71 -65.55
N THR A 71 5.86 -66.80 -64.49
CA THR A 71 5.73 -65.70 -63.51
C THR A 71 7.03 -65.48 -62.74
N ASN A 72 7.72 -66.56 -62.36
CA ASN A 72 8.99 -66.49 -61.67
C ASN A 72 10.09 -65.91 -62.57
N GLU A 73 10.14 -66.32 -63.84
CA GLU A 73 11.08 -65.78 -64.82
C GLU A 73 10.84 -64.28 -65.05
N LEU A 74 9.58 -63.87 -65.22
CA LEU A 74 9.23 -62.46 -65.40
C LEU A 74 9.62 -61.62 -64.18
N LYS A 75 9.35 -62.13 -62.96
CA LYS A 75 9.75 -61.46 -61.72
C LYS A 75 11.28 -61.35 -61.63
N ALA A 76 12.00 -62.45 -61.85
CA ALA A 76 13.46 -62.45 -61.77
C ALA A 76 14.08 -61.46 -62.75
N TYR A 77 13.56 -61.39 -63.98
CA TYR A 77 13.99 -60.40 -64.96
C TYR A 77 13.66 -58.96 -64.52
N GLY A 78 12.48 -58.73 -63.94
CA GLY A 78 12.10 -57.43 -63.38
C GLY A 78 13.02 -57.00 -62.23
N ASP A 79 13.27 -57.89 -61.27
CA ASP A 79 14.17 -57.65 -60.13
C ASP A 79 15.62 -57.39 -60.61
N GLU A 80 16.08 -58.08 -61.66
CA GLU A 80 17.40 -57.85 -62.27
C GLU A 80 17.47 -56.46 -62.93
N LEU A 81 16.43 -56.04 -63.65
CA LEU A 81 16.38 -54.70 -64.25
C LEU A 81 16.39 -53.61 -63.17
N ILE A 82 15.61 -53.78 -62.10
CA ILE A 82 15.61 -52.86 -60.96
C ILE A 82 17.01 -52.78 -60.35
N SER A 83 17.63 -53.92 -60.05
CA SER A 83 18.98 -53.96 -59.48
C SER A 83 20.02 -53.30 -60.38
N LYS A 84 19.92 -53.46 -61.71
CA LYS A 84 20.81 -52.77 -62.66
C LYS A 84 20.60 -51.25 -62.63
N VAL A 85 19.36 -50.79 -62.49
CA VAL A 85 19.04 -49.37 -62.36
C VAL A 85 19.59 -48.84 -61.03
N ASP A 86 19.36 -49.54 -59.92
CA ASP A 86 19.86 -49.16 -58.60
C ASP A 86 21.39 -49.03 -58.63
N VAL A 87 22.12 -50.01 -59.15
CA VAL A 87 23.60 -49.94 -59.27
C VAL A 87 24.08 -48.72 -60.06
N ILE A 88 23.33 -48.27 -61.08
CA ILE A 88 23.69 -47.08 -61.87
C ILE A 88 23.50 -45.79 -61.07
N TYR A 89 22.41 -45.68 -60.31
CA TYR A 89 22.05 -44.44 -59.60
C TYR A 89 22.57 -44.38 -58.16
N ASP A 90 22.78 -45.52 -57.50
CA ASP A 90 23.16 -45.65 -56.10
C ASP A 90 24.36 -44.79 -55.70
N PRO A 91 25.47 -44.71 -56.47
CA PRO A 91 26.60 -43.86 -56.11
C PRO A 91 26.25 -42.37 -56.03
N ILE A 92 25.31 -41.92 -56.87
CA ILE A 92 24.87 -40.51 -56.91
C ILE A 92 23.83 -40.27 -55.82
N ILE A 93 22.82 -41.14 -55.71
CA ILE A 93 21.74 -41.01 -54.73
C ILE A 93 22.29 -41.12 -53.31
N SER A 94 23.13 -42.11 -53.02
CA SER A 94 23.73 -42.28 -51.69
C SER A 94 24.57 -41.07 -51.28
N ALA A 95 25.37 -40.53 -52.21
CA ALA A 95 26.16 -39.32 -51.94
C ALA A 95 25.27 -38.08 -51.72
N PHE A 96 24.20 -37.95 -52.49
CA PHE A 96 23.21 -36.89 -52.32
C PHE A 96 22.49 -36.97 -50.97
N GLU A 97 22.02 -38.15 -50.57
CA GLU A 97 21.29 -38.34 -49.31
C GLU A 97 22.17 -38.03 -48.09
N ILE A 98 23.45 -38.40 -48.12
CA ILE A 98 24.41 -38.05 -47.07
C ILE A 98 24.59 -36.53 -46.97
N GLU A 99 24.80 -35.84 -48.09
CA GLU A 99 25.00 -34.39 -48.09
C GLU A 99 23.71 -33.62 -47.77
N ASP A 100 22.56 -34.06 -48.25
CA ASP A 100 21.25 -33.49 -47.93
C ASP A 100 20.98 -33.58 -46.42
N LYS A 101 21.26 -34.74 -45.81
CA LYS A 101 21.19 -34.91 -44.35
C LYS A 101 22.11 -33.92 -43.64
N ARG A 102 23.38 -33.82 -44.05
CA ARG A 102 24.36 -32.89 -43.44
C ARG A 102 23.90 -31.43 -43.54
N ARG A 103 23.36 -31.01 -44.67
CA ARG A 103 22.85 -29.63 -44.85
C ARG A 103 21.64 -29.34 -44.00
N LYS A 104 20.72 -30.30 -43.85
CA LYS A 104 19.56 -30.16 -42.95
C LYS A 104 20.00 -30.05 -41.50
N GLU A 105 20.94 -30.89 -41.06
CA GLU A 105 21.50 -30.84 -39.70
C GLU A 105 22.24 -29.52 -39.43
N GLU A 106 23.03 -29.03 -40.38
CA GLU A 106 23.76 -27.76 -40.25
C GLU A 106 22.81 -26.56 -40.24
N ALA A 107 21.80 -26.54 -41.12
CA ALA A 107 20.77 -25.50 -41.11
C ALA A 107 19.99 -25.49 -39.79
N ALA A 108 19.66 -26.67 -39.24
CA ALA A 108 19.02 -26.79 -37.94
C ALA A 108 19.93 -26.30 -36.80
N ARG A 109 21.24 -26.58 -36.86
CA ARG A 109 22.23 -26.09 -35.90
C ARG A 109 22.32 -24.56 -35.92
N ILE A 110 22.47 -23.96 -37.10
CA ILE A 110 22.54 -22.49 -37.25
C ILE A 110 21.24 -21.84 -36.76
N ALA A 111 20.08 -22.40 -37.09
CA ALA A 111 18.79 -21.89 -36.62
C ALA A 111 18.68 -21.97 -35.09
N LYS A 112 19.14 -23.07 -34.48
CA LYS A 112 19.15 -23.24 -33.03
C LYS A 112 20.11 -22.25 -32.34
N GLU A 113 21.34 -22.11 -32.85
CA GLU A 113 22.32 -21.14 -32.33
C GLU A 113 21.80 -19.70 -32.43
N ARG A 114 21.10 -19.37 -33.53
CA ARG A 114 20.43 -18.07 -33.72
C ARG A 114 19.30 -17.86 -32.70
N GLU A 115 18.45 -18.86 -32.48
CA GLU A 115 17.36 -18.75 -31.50
C GLU A 115 17.90 -18.65 -30.06
N GLU A 116 18.93 -19.42 -29.71
CA GLU A 116 19.60 -19.32 -28.40
C GLU A 116 20.22 -17.94 -28.19
N PHE A 117 20.83 -17.35 -29.23
CA PHE A 117 21.35 -15.98 -29.19
C PHE A 117 20.23 -14.94 -28.98
N LEU A 118 19.14 -15.04 -29.75
CA LEU A 118 17.98 -14.14 -29.59
C LEU A 118 17.30 -14.30 -28.23
N SER A 119 17.19 -15.53 -27.72
CA SER A 119 16.62 -15.80 -26.39
C SER A 119 17.40 -15.09 -25.28
N LYS A 120 18.74 -15.10 -25.33
CA LYS A 120 19.57 -14.39 -24.35
C LYS A 120 19.33 -12.89 -24.39
N GLN A 121 19.23 -12.30 -25.59
CA GLN A 121 18.94 -10.88 -25.72
C GLN A 121 17.52 -10.53 -25.24
N ARG A 122 16.52 -11.39 -25.47
CA ARG A 122 15.18 -11.22 -24.88
C ARG A 122 15.22 -11.25 -23.36
N ASP A 123 16.01 -12.14 -22.77
CA ASP A 123 16.19 -12.20 -21.31
C ASP A 123 16.86 -10.92 -20.78
N GLU A 124 17.84 -10.36 -21.49
CA GLU A 124 18.47 -9.07 -21.15
C GLU A 124 17.45 -7.92 -21.20
N ILE A 125 16.63 -7.83 -22.25
CA ILE A 125 15.54 -6.84 -22.36
C ILE A 125 14.56 -6.98 -21.20
N ALA A 126 14.16 -8.22 -20.86
CA ALA A 126 13.25 -8.48 -19.75
C ALA A 126 13.87 -8.06 -18.39
N GLN A 127 15.17 -8.28 -18.20
CA GLN A 127 15.88 -7.88 -16.98
C GLN A 127 15.92 -6.35 -16.80
N MET A 128 15.90 -5.56 -17.87
CA MET A 128 15.81 -4.10 -17.76
C MET A 128 14.55 -3.68 -16.96
N GLY A 129 13.45 -4.42 -17.06
CA GLY A 129 12.23 -4.15 -16.29
C GLY A 129 12.43 -4.19 -14.76
N TYR A 130 13.47 -4.88 -14.29
CA TYR A 130 13.77 -5.01 -12.86
C TYR A 130 14.23 -3.67 -12.22
N PHE A 131 14.80 -2.75 -13.00
CA PHE A 131 15.19 -1.42 -12.50
C PHE A 131 14.02 -0.67 -11.87
N THR A 132 12.83 -0.76 -12.50
CA THR A 132 11.60 -0.13 -11.99
C THR A 132 11.16 -0.73 -10.66
N GLU A 133 11.30 -2.05 -10.47
CA GLU A 133 10.98 -2.71 -9.21
C GLU A 133 11.94 -2.32 -8.09
N GLN A 134 13.24 -2.23 -8.39
CA GLN A 134 14.26 -1.82 -7.42
C GLN A 134 14.08 -0.39 -6.91
N CYS A 135 13.49 0.48 -7.72
CA CYS A 135 13.27 1.88 -7.37
C CYS A 135 12.04 2.13 -6.48
N LYS A 136 11.19 1.13 -6.26
CA LYS A 136 9.99 1.29 -5.42
C LYS A 136 10.36 1.60 -3.97
N GLY A 137 9.84 2.71 -3.45
CA GLY A 137 10.07 3.15 -2.07
C GLY A 137 11.50 3.65 -1.80
N GLN A 138 12.32 3.83 -2.83
CA GLN A 138 13.66 4.39 -2.70
C GLN A 138 13.61 5.92 -2.70
N LYS A 139 14.72 6.51 -2.24
CA LYS A 139 14.92 7.96 -2.23
C LYS A 139 15.17 8.50 -3.63
N SER A 140 14.87 9.78 -3.83
CA SER A 140 15.00 10.47 -5.12
C SER A 140 16.40 10.33 -5.72
N GLN A 141 17.46 10.39 -4.91
CA GLN A 141 18.84 10.23 -5.37
C GLN A 141 19.09 8.85 -5.99
N PHE A 142 18.64 7.77 -5.34
CA PHE A 142 18.85 6.41 -5.86
C PHE A 142 18.13 6.19 -7.19
N ILE A 143 16.93 6.76 -7.33
CA ILE A 143 16.15 6.69 -8.56
C ILE A 143 16.86 7.49 -9.67
N ALA A 144 17.43 8.67 -9.35
CA ALA A 144 18.20 9.46 -10.30
C ALA A 144 19.45 8.72 -10.81
N ASP A 145 20.21 8.09 -9.92
CA ASP A 145 21.38 7.28 -10.29
C ASP A 145 20.97 6.09 -11.18
N THR A 146 19.80 5.49 -10.91
CA THR A 146 19.25 4.40 -11.73
C THR A 146 18.81 4.87 -13.11
N ILE A 147 18.22 6.07 -13.22
CA ILE A 147 17.88 6.68 -14.52
C ILE A 147 19.13 6.84 -15.39
N GLU A 148 20.23 7.34 -14.83
CA GLU A 148 21.50 7.49 -15.55
C GLU A 148 22.04 6.12 -16.00
N ALA A 149 21.99 5.11 -15.14
CA ALA A 149 22.42 3.76 -15.48
C ALA A 149 21.59 3.15 -16.63
N VAL A 150 20.26 3.34 -16.63
CA VAL A 150 19.39 2.88 -17.71
C VAL A 150 19.65 3.66 -18.99
N ASP A 151 19.92 4.96 -18.91
CA ASP A 151 20.23 5.79 -20.08
C ASP A 151 21.55 5.38 -20.76
N LEU A 152 22.52 4.87 -19.98
CA LEU A 152 23.77 4.32 -20.50
C LEU A 152 23.63 2.95 -21.19
N VAL A 153 22.48 2.28 -21.10
CA VAL A 153 22.25 1.02 -21.80
C VAL A 153 22.26 1.25 -23.31
N ASP A 154 23.22 0.64 -23.99
CA ASP A 154 23.36 0.69 -25.45
C ASP A 154 22.38 -0.26 -26.14
N THR A 155 21.29 0.30 -26.67
CA THR A 155 20.28 -0.46 -27.39
C THR A 155 20.71 -0.81 -28.82
N GLU A 156 21.75 -0.19 -29.38
CA GLU A 156 22.21 -0.48 -30.74
C GLU A 156 23.00 -1.79 -30.83
N ALA A 157 23.47 -2.31 -29.70
CA ALA A 157 24.15 -3.59 -29.60
C ALA A 157 23.20 -4.81 -29.77
N PHE A 158 21.88 -4.60 -29.72
CA PHE A 158 20.89 -5.67 -29.89
C PHE A 158 20.75 -6.09 -31.35
N ASP A 159 20.33 -7.34 -31.56
CA ASP A 159 20.02 -7.82 -32.90
C ASP A 159 18.91 -6.98 -33.56
N LYS A 160 18.98 -6.81 -34.88
CA LYS A 160 18.00 -6.07 -35.68
C LYS A 160 16.54 -6.50 -35.44
N GLU A 161 16.31 -7.75 -35.04
CA GLU A 161 14.96 -8.26 -34.74
C GLU A 161 14.43 -7.78 -33.39
N LEU A 162 15.31 -7.43 -32.46
CA LEU A 162 14.99 -7.04 -31.08
C LEU A 162 15.32 -5.58 -30.76
N ILE A 163 16.06 -4.88 -31.63
CA ILE A 163 16.51 -3.50 -31.39
C ILE A 163 15.35 -2.54 -31.06
N HIS A 164 14.23 -2.64 -31.77
CA HIS A 164 13.06 -1.80 -31.51
C HIS A 164 12.39 -2.16 -30.18
N GLU A 165 12.31 -3.45 -29.83
CA GLU A 165 11.79 -3.91 -28.55
C GLU A 165 12.66 -3.40 -27.38
N ALA A 166 13.99 -3.44 -27.53
CA ALA A 166 14.93 -2.91 -26.55
C ALA A 166 14.79 -1.39 -26.38
N ILE A 167 14.68 -0.64 -27.48
CA ILE A 167 14.46 0.82 -27.46
C ILE A 167 13.16 1.17 -26.74
N ASP A 168 12.05 0.51 -27.10
CA ASP A 168 10.75 0.76 -26.49
C ASP A 168 10.76 0.40 -25.00
N THR A 169 11.39 -0.71 -24.63
CA THR A 169 11.55 -1.13 -23.24
C THR A 169 12.36 -0.12 -22.44
N LYS A 170 13.52 0.32 -22.96
CA LYS A 170 14.35 1.38 -22.35
C LYS A 170 13.55 2.64 -22.12
N LYS A 171 12.82 3.09 -23.14
CA LYS A 171 11.98 4.28 -23.07
C LYS A 171 10.91 4.16 -21.98
N ASN A 172 10.17 3.05 -21.95
CA ASN A 172 9.11 2.82 -20.97
C ASN A 172 9.67 2.80 -19.53
N ILE A 173 10.85 2.21 -19.32
CA ILE A 173 11.52 2.20 -18.02
C ILE A 173 11.93 3.61 -17.62
N LEU A 174 12.55 4.37 -18.51
CA LEU A 174 12.96 5.76 -18.22
C LEU A 174 11.75 6.64 -17.88
N GLU A 175 10.62 6.48 -18.58
CA GLU A 175 9.37 7.19 -18.26
C GLU A 175 8.84 6.80 -16.87
N ALA A 176 8.81 5.49 -16.56
CA ALA A 176 8.38 5.00 -15.24
C ALA A 176 9.28 5.51 -14.10
N LEU A 177 10.60 5.43 -14.28
CA LEU A 177 11.58 5.90 -13.30
C LEU A 177 11.51 7.41 -13.10
N ASN A 178 11.31 8.20 -14.16
CA ASN A 178 11.12 9.65 -14.04
C ASN A 178 9.88 9.98 -13.21
N ASN A 179 8.76 9.28 -13.42
CA ASN A 179 7.55 9.47 -12.61
C ASN A 179 7.80 9.13 -11.14
N MET A 180 8.50 8.02 -10.85
CA MET A 180 8.88 7.64 -9.49
C MET A 180 9.82 8.67 -8.84
N TYR A 181 10.80 9.18 -9.59
CA TYR A 181 11.73 10.21 -9.13
C TYR A 181 10.99 11.49 -8.70
N GLN A 182 10.05 11.98 -9.51
CA GLN A 182 9.28 13.17 -9.16
C GLN A 182 8.40 12.93 -7.93
N ALA A 183 7.78 11.75 -7.82
CA ALA A 183 6.99 11.38 -6.65
C ALA A 183 7.84 11.31 -5.37
N ALA A 184 9.01 10.66 -5.43
CA ALA A 184 9.94 10.57 -4.32
C ALA A 184 10.46 11.96 -3.90
N LYS A 185 10.81 12.81 -4.86
CA LYS A 185 11.27 14.17 -4.59
C LYS A 185 10.19 15.03 -3.92
N ALA A 186 8.94 14.89 -4.36
CA ALA A 186 7.82 15.58 -3.72
C ALA A 186 7.57 15.07 -2.29
N ALA A 187 7.64 13.75 -2.06
CA ALA A 187 7.50 13.17 -0.74
C ALA A 187 8.61 13.64 0.22
N GLU A 188 9.87 13.63 -0.23
CA GLU A 188 11.01 14.13 0.54
C GLU A 188 10.89 15.62 0.88
N ALA A 189 10.39 16.44 -0.05
CA ALA A 189 10.15 17.86 0.20
C ALA A 189 9.08 18.07 1.29
N VAL A 190 7.98 17.30 1.26
CA VAL A 190 6.92 17.37 2.28
C VAL A 190 7.43 16.90 3.65
N GLU A 191 8.24 15.84 3.71
CA GLU A 191 8.86 15.40 4.97
C GLU A 191 9.83 16.43 5.54
N ALA A 192 10.65 17.06 4.68
CA ALA A 192 11.55 18.13 5.09
C ALA A 192 10.78 19.35 5.62
N GLU A 193 9.67 19.74 4.97
CA GLU A 193 8.81 20.83 5.43
C GLU A 193 8.15 20.51 6.78
N ARG A 194 7.64 19.28 6.94
CA ARG A 194 7.05 18.82 8.22
C ARG A 194 8.06 18.86 9.36
N GLU A 195 9.30 18.42 9.12
CA GLU A 195 10.35 18.46 10.13
C GLU A 195 10.75 19.89 10.47
N GLN A 196 10.86 20.78 9.49
CA GLN A 196 11.10 22.22 9.74
C GLN A 196 9.97 22.83 10.57
N LEU A 197 8.71 22.53 10.25
CA LEU A 197 7.57 23.01 11.01
C LEU A 197 7.59 22.50 12.45
N ARG A 198 7.97 21.23 12.67
CA ARG A 198 8.13 20.65 14.01
C ARG A 198 9.18 21.39 14.83
N ILE A 199 10.35 21.64 14.24
CA ILE A 199 11.43 22.41 14.89
C ILE A 199 10.95 23.83 15.21
N GLN A 200 10.23 24.47 14.29
CA GLN A 200 9.69 25.81 14.51
C GLN A 200 8.66 25.85 15.64
N GLN A 201 7.74 24.88 15.69
CA GLN A 201 6.76 24.76 16.77
C GLN A 201 7.43 24.50 18.13
N GLU A 202 8.47 23.66 18.18
CA GLU A 202 9.24 23.42 19.40
C GLU A 202 9.95 24.69 19.88
N ALA A 203 10.53 25.47 18.96
CA ALA A 203 11.16 26.75 19.28
C ALA A 203 10.15 27.79 19.81
N ILE A 204 8.96 27.88 19.20
CA ILE A 204 7.87 28.76 19.67
C ILE A 204 7.43 28.32 21.07
N ALA A 205 7.17 27.02 21.28
CA ALA A 205 6.76 26.51 22.58
C ALA A 205 7.82 26.76 23.66
N GLN A 206 9.11 26.65 23.33
CA GLN A 206 10.20 26.99 24.24
C GLN A 206 10.20 28.49 24.57
N GLN A 207 10.01 29.35 23.56
CA GLN A 207 9.93 30.80 23.76
C GLN A 207 8.72 31.19 24.62
N GLU A 208 7.56 30.58 24.42
CA GLU A 208 6.37 30.79 25.26
C GLU A 208 6.61 30.38 26.72
N ARG A 209 7.29 29.25 26.96
CA ARG A 209 7.67 28.85 28.32
C ARG A 209 8.57 29.87 28.99
N LEU A 210 9.58 30.37 28.27
CA LEU A 210 10.48 31.41 28.79
C LEU A 210 9.73 32.71 29.06
N GLN A 211 8.80 33.12 28.20
CA GLN A 211 7.96 34.31 28.43
C GLN A 211 7.05 34.14 29.65
N LYS A 212 6.40 32.98 29.82
CA LYS A 212 5.59 32.70 31.01
C LYS A 212 6.41 32.77 32.29
N GLN A 213 7.60 32.17 32.30
CA GLN A 213 8.52 32.28 33.43
C GLN A 213 8.91 33.74 33.71
N ALA A 214 9.21 34.52 32.68
CA ALA A 214 9.53 35.94 32.83
C ALA A 214 8.36 36.75 33.42
N GLN A 215 7.12 36.49 32.98
CA GLN A 215 5.91 37.11 33.51
C GLN A 215 5.67 36.74 34.98
N GLU A 216 5.85 35.46 35.35
CA GLU A 216 5.75 35.03 36.76
C GLU A 216 6.80 35.73 37.64
N ILE A 217 8.03 35.85 37.17
CA ILE A 217 9.10 36.59 37.86
C ILE A 217 8.71 38.06 38.02
N GLU A 218 8.16 38.69 36.98
CA GLU A 218 7.70 40.07 37.02
C GLU A 218 6.56 40.27 38.02
N GLN A 219 5.57 39.38 38.03
CA GLN A 219 4.48 39.42 39.01
C GLN A 219 5.01 39.29 40.44
N ARG A 220 5.97 38.39 40.70
CA ARG A 220 6.61 38.26 42.01
C ARG A 220 7.33 39.55 42.42
N ILE A 221 8.05 40.19 41.50
CA ILE A 221 8.72 41.48 41.75
C ILE A 221 7.69 42.57 42.06
N ASN A 222 6.60 42.65 41.29
CA ASN A 222 5.55 43.64 41.51
C ASN A 222 4.81 43.41 42.84
N ASN A 223 4.55 42.16 43.21
CA ASN A 223 4.00 41.80 44.51
C ASN A 223 4.92 42.23 45.65
N LEU A 224 6.24 42.04 45.50
CA LEU A 224 7.23 42.52 46.46
C LEU A 224 7.22 44.05 46.56
N ARG A 225 7.19 44.77 45.43
CA ARG A 225 7.09 46.24 45.40
C ARG A 225 5.85 46.77 46.13
N ASN A 226 4.73 46.07 46.00
CA ASN A 226 3.47 46.45 46.62
C ASN A 226 3.31 45.93 48.07
N ASP A 227 4.24 45.10 48.57
CA ASP A 227 4.18 44.51 49.92
C ASP A 227 3.98 45.56 51.04
N PRO A 228 4.67 46.73 51.03
CA PRO A 228 4.48 47.76 52.06
C PRO A 228 3.03 48.24 52.21
N MET A 229 2.26 48.31 51.12
CA MET A 229 0.87 48.78 51.16
C MET A 229 -0.04 47.87 52.01
N ASN A 230 0.29 46.58 52.10
CA ASN A 230 -0.46 45.61 52.91
C ASN A 230 -0.26 45.78 54.42
N TYR A 231 0.65 46.67 54.83
CA TYR A 231 0.99 46.93 56.23
C TYR A 231 0.61 48.35 56.67
N PHE A 232 -0.09 49.11 55.82
CA PHE A 232 -0.65 50.40 56.22
C PHE A 232 -1.73 50.20 57.29
N GLY A 233 -1.59 50.88 58.44
CA GLY A 233 -2.52 50.79 59.57
C GLY A 233 -2.37 49.54 60.46
N LYS A 234 -1.37 48.68 60.20
CA LYS A 234 -1.01 47.56 61.09
C LYS A 234 -0.17 48.01 62.28
N SER A 235 -0.06 47.16 63.30
CA SER A 235 0.71 47.49 64.49
C SER A 235 2.21 47.55 64.20
N SER A 236 2.96 48.35 64.98
CA SER A 236 4.42 48.45 64.86
C SER A 236 5.11 47.08 64.93
N GLN A 237 4.65 46.18 65.82
CA GLN A 237 5.20 44.82 65.94
C GLN A 237 5.03 43.97 64.68
N GLU A 238 3.87 44.06 64.00
CA GLU A 238 3.62 43.31 62.76
C GLU A 238 4.50 43.82 61.61
N VAL A 239 4.73 45.14 61.53
CA VAL A 239 5.65 45.73 60.55
C VAL A 239 7.09 45.26 60.80
N MET A 240 7.54 45.24 62.06
CA MET A 240 8.88 44.78 62.44
C MET A 240 9.10 43.28 62.13
N ALA A 241 8.11 42.43 62.42
CA ALA A 241 8.18 41.01 62.11
C ALA A 241 8.32 40.77 60.59
N ARG A 242 7.65 41.59 59.77
CA ARG A 242 7.79 41.52 58.32
C ARG A 242 9.16 41.98 57.83
N ILE A 243 9.71 43.05 58.38
CA ILE A 243 11.07 43.52 58.06
C ILE A 243 12.08 42.39 58.27
N GLN A 244 12.03 41.71 59.42
CA GLN A 244 12.94 40.59 59.73
C GLN A 244 12.75 39.41 58.76
N GLN A 245 11.53 39.13 58.30
CA GLN A 245 11.30 38.10 57.29
C GLN A 245 11.95 38.45 55.94
N LEU A 246 11.88 39.72 55.55
CA LEU A 246 12.47 40.21 54.30
C LEU A 246 13.99 40.31 54.36
N GLU A 247 14.57 40.69 55.51
CA GLU A 247 16.02 40.73 55.72
C GLU A 247 16.67 39.34 55.68
N ASN A 248 15.94 38.31 56.11
CA ASN A 248 16.39 36.92 56.05
C ASN A 248 16.14 36.25 54.69
N PHE A 249 15.45 36.91 53.76
CA PHE A 249 15.18 36.37 52.44
C PHE A 249 16.31 36.70 51.47
N THR A 250 16.97 35.67 50.93
CA THR A 250 17.99 35.84 49.87
C THR A 250 17.41 35.45 48.52
N PRO A 251 17.27 36.39 47.56
CA PRO A 251 16.88 36.07 46.19
C PRO A 251 17.90 35.12 45.54
N SER A 252 17.44 34.05 44.89
CA SER A 252 18.29 33.10 44.16
C SER A 252 18.02 33.13 42.65
N GLU A 253 19.05 32.85 41.85
CA GLU A 253 18.95 32.75 40.38
C GLU A 253 17.93 31.69 39.94
N GLU A 254 17.77 30.62 40.71
CA GLU A 254 16.76 29.59 40.45
C GLU A 254 15.32 30.13 40.49
N LYS A 255 15.05 31.15 41.33
CA LYS A 255 13.69 31.70 41.53
C LYS A 255 13.40 32.97 40.73
N PHE A 256 14.44 33.71 40.35
CA PHE A 256 14.31 35.03 39.71
C PHE A 256 15.16 35.21 38.45
N GLY A 257 15.93 34.18 38.04
CA GLY A 257 16.78 34.21 36.86
C GLY A 257 17.73 35.41 36.85
N ASP A 258 17.87 36.03 35.68
CA ASP A 258 18.75 37.18 35.47
C ASP A 258 18.29 38.45 36.21
N ARG A 259 17.06 38.47 36.76
CA ARG A 259 16.48 39.62 37.48
C ARG A 259 16.80 39.61 38.98
N THR A 260 17.65 38.71 39.45
CA THR A 260 18.04 38.59 40.87
C THR A 260 18.60 39.91 41.44
N ASN A 261 19.35 40.68 40.65
CA ASN A 261 19.86 42.00 41.05
C ASN A 261 18.74 43.04 41.22
N GLU A 262 17.73 43.04 40.34
CA GLU A 262 16.57 43.93 40.46
C GLU A 262 15.75 43.60 41.71
N VAL A 263 15.50 42.31 41.96
CA VAL A 263 14.78 41.85 43.16
C VAL A 263 15.52 42.29 44.42
N THR A 264 16.84 42.19 44.42
CA THR A 264 17.68 42.62 45.56
C THR A 264 17.53 44.12 45.83
N GLN A 265 17.51 44.95 44.78
CA GLN A 265 17.29 46.39 44.92
C GLN A 265 15.87 46.71 45.42
N VAL A 266 14.85 46.05 44.85
CA VAL A 266 13.46 46.20 45.29
C VAL A 266 13.29 45.78 46.75
N LEU A 267 13.91 44.68 47.15
CA LEU A 267 13.88 44.19 48.54
C LEU A 267 14.45 45.23 49.50
N ALA A 268 15.59 45.85 49.17
CA ALA A 268 16.18 46.90 49.99
C ALA A 268 15.28 48.14 50.09
N GLN A 269 14.64 48.55 48.99
CA GLN A 269 13.70 49.68 48.97
C GLN A 269 12.45 49.40 49.81
N VAL A 270 11.89 48.18 49.71
CA VAL A 270 10.72 47.73 50.48
C VAL A 270 11.03 47.69 51.97
N ILE A 271 12.19 47.13 52.35
CA ILE A 271 12.67 47.12 53.75
C ILE A 271 12.80 48.56 54.28
N GLN A 272 13.38 49.47 53.49
CA GLN A 272 13.51 50.87 53.86
C GLN A 272 12.14 51.55 54.07
N GLN A 273 11.18 51.31 53.17
CA GLN A 273 9.83 51.87 53.28
C GLN A 273 9.07 51.32 54.48
N LEU A 274 9.14 50.01 54.72
CA LEU A 274 8.58 49.36 55.92
C LEU A 274 9.24 49.87 57.20
N THR A 275 10.55 50.13 57.19
CA THR A 275 11.27 50.70 58.36
C THR A 275 10.78 52.11 58.68
N MET A 276 10.53 52.93 57.64
CA MET A 276 9.94 54.26 57.81
C MET A 276 8.52 54.17 58.37
N MET A 277 7.68 53.26 57.85
CA MET A 277 6.34 52.99 58.37
C MET A 277 6.37 52.51 59.82
N HIS A 278 7.24 51.56 60.17
CA HIS A 278 7.44 51.08 61.53
C HIS A 278 7.78 52.24 62.47
N THR A 279 8.69 53.12 62.05
CA THR A 279 9.11 54.28 62.86
C THR A 279 7.95 55.26 63.08
N GLN A 280 7.18 55.57 62.03
CA GLN A 280 6.01 56.43 62.13
C GLN A 280 4.94 55.81 63.02
N GLN A 281 4.62 54.53 62.82
CA GLN A 281 3.62 53.80 63.58
C GLN A 281 4.02 53.67 65.05
N SER A 282 5.29 53.36 65.34
CA SER A 282 5.80 53.30 66.70
C SER A 282 5.70 54.65 67.44
N GLN A 283 5.91 55.78 66.75
CA GLN A 283 5.74 57.10 67.35
C GLN A 283 4.26 57.42 67.62
N VAL A 284 3.38 57.08 66.68
CA VAL A 284 1.92 57.23 66.85
C VAL A 284 1.43 56.37 68.01
N GLU A 285 1.84 55.11 68.09
CA GLU A 285 1.47 54.19 69.18
C GLU A 285 2.03 54.66 70.54
N GLN A 286 3.28 55.15 70.61
CA GLN A 286 3.84 55.71 71.84
C GLN A 286 3.12 56.99 72.27
N ALA A 287 2.78 57.88 71.33
CA ALA A 287 2.00 59.08 71.60
C ALA A 287 0.57 58.74 72.05
N GLN A 288 -0.06 57.73 71.44
CA GLN A 288 -1.38 57.22 71.83
C GLN A 288 -1.33 56.60 73.23
N GLN A 289 -0.29 55.83 73.56
CA GLN A 289 -0.10 55.26 74.90
C GLN A 289 0.16 56.34 75.95
N ALA A 290 0.96 57.36 75.64
CA ALA A 290 1.18 58.51 76.53
C ALA A 290 -0.11 59.34 76.72
N ALA A 291 -0.89 59.55 75.66
CA ALA A 291 -2.18 60.21 75.73
C ALA A 291 -3.20 59.39 76.53
N ASN A 292 -3.25 58.08 76.34
CA ASN A 292 -4.12 57.18 77.10
C ASN A 292 -3.70 57.09 78.57
N GLN A 293 -2.40 57.18 78.90
CA GLN A 293 -1.91 57.28 80.28
C GLN A 293 -2.21 58.64 80.91
N ALA A 294 -2.12 59.73 80.15
CA ALA A 294 -2.51 61.06 80.62
C ALA A 294 -4.04 61.17 80.83
N GLN A 295 -4.85 60.54 79.96
CA GLN A 295 -6.29 60.40 80.16
C GLN A 295 -6.64 59.46 81.32
N ALA A 296 -5.90 58.37 81.53
CA ALA A 296 -6.09 57.49 82.68
C ALA A 296 -5.75 58.21 84.01
N GLN A 297 -4.70 59.04 84.04
CA GLN A 297 -4.38 59.89 85.19
C GLN A 297 -5.38 61.02 85.40
N GLN A 298 -5.96 61.58 84.32
CA GLN A 298 -7.09 62.52 84.43
C GLN A 298 -8.38 61.84 84.88
N ILE A 299 -8.65 60.59 84.47
CA ILE A 299 -9.80 59.81 84.93
C ILE A 299 -9.61 59.37 86.38
N GLU A 300 -8.39 59.08 86.83
CA GLU A 300 -8.07 58.77 88.23
C GLU A 300 -8.09 60.04 89.11
N GLN A 301 -7.73 61.22 88.57
CA GLN A 301 -7.97 62.52 89.24
C GLN A 301 -9.45 62.93 89.24
N LEU A 302 -10.22 62.65 88.18
CA LEU A 302 -11.67 62.90 88.13
C LEU A 302 -12.44 61.87 88.97
N GLN A 303 -11.97 60.64 89.15
CA GLN A 303 -12.53 59.66 90.09
C GLN A 303 -12.09 59.90 91.54
N ALA A 304 -10.95 60.55 91.78
CA ALA A 304 -10.58 61.07 93.10
C ALA A 304 -11.40 62.33 93.49
N ASP A 305 -11.73 63.20 92.53
CA ASP A 305 -12.64 64.34 92.75
C ASP A 305 -14.12 63.91 92.86
N LEU A 306 -14.56 62.87 92.14
CA LEU A 306 -15.93 62.32 92.24
C LEU A 306 -16.20 61.46 93.48
N ASN A 307 -15.17 60.93 94.16
CA ASN A 307 -15.33 60.18 95.41
C ASN A 307 -15.35 61.06 96.68
N THR A 308 -15.04 62.36 96.56
CA THR A 308 -15.08 63.32 97.69
C THR A 308 -16.35 64.20 97.68
N GLN A 309 -17.17 64.10 96.62
CA GLN A 309 -18.42 64.86 96.46
C GLN A 309 -19.61 63.97 96.08
N ARG A 310 -19.76 62.85 96.80
CA ARG A 310 -20.99 62.03 96.78
C ARG A 310 -21.45 61.70 98.21
N ASN A 311 -21.62 62.76 99.02
CA ASN A 311 -22.43 62.77 100.23
C ASN A 311 -23.65 63.67 99.97
N ALA A 312 -24.84 63.06 99.98
CA ALA A 312 -26.15 63.61 99.59
C ALA A 312 -26.28 63.83 98.06
N GLU A 313 -27.15 63.17 97.30
CA GLU A 313 -28.46 62.60 97.59
C GLU A 313 -28.65 61.26 96.87
N HIS A 314 -29.31 60.35 97.58
CA HIS A 314 -29.86 59.11 97.07
C HIS A 314 -31.31 59.33 96.61
N GLN A 315 -31.69 58.54 95.60
CA GLN A 315 -33.06 58.13 95.23
C GLN A 315 -33.93 59.12 94.46
N ALA A 316 -34.22 58.78 93.20
CA ALA A 316 -35.58 58.49 92.71
C ALA A 316 -35.54 58.13 91.20
N ILE A 317 -36.03 56.93 90.84
CA ILE A 317 -37.21 56.70 89.96
C ILE A 317 -36.87 56.80 88.46
N GLU A 318 -36.65 55.65 87.81
CA GLU A 318 -37.59 54.92 86.90
C GLU A 318 -37.70 55.49 85.49
N VAL A 319 -38.04 54.58 84.56
CA VAL A 319 -38.60 54.77 83.22
C VAL A 319 -37.60 54.57 82.05
N GLU A 320 -37.79 53.39 81.44
CA GLU A 320 -37.75 53.06 80.00
C GLU A 320 -36.59 53.57 79.14
N GLN A 321 -35.84 52.65 78.52
CA GLN A 321 -36.07 52.27 77.12
C GLN A 321 -35.10 51.15 76.69
N ALA A 322 -35.69 50.12 76.10
CA ALA A 322 -35.04 48.95 75.50
C ALA A 322 -34.70 49.24 74.01
N PRO A 323 -34.03 48.32 73.30
CA PRO A 323 -32.89 48.61 72.43
C PRO A 323 -33.27 48.96 70.99
N VAL A 324 -32.37 49.64 70.29
CA VAL A 324 -32.37 49.71 68.82
C VAL A 324 -30.98 49.31 68.31
N GLU A 325 -30.75 48.00 68.22
CA GLU A 325 -29.84 47.39 67.25
C GLU A 325 -30.70 47.05 66.03
N GLN A 326 -30.50 47.72 64.90
CA GLN A 326 -29.67 47.29 63.78
C GLN A 326 -30.15 45.99 63.09
N GLN A 327 -30.42 46.19 61.79
CA GLN A 327 -30.43 45.25 60.66
C GLN A 327 -31.74 44.53 60.33
N GLU A 328 -32.40 45.11 59.32
CA GLU A 328 -33.48 44.55 58.53
C GLU A 328 -33.00 44.46 57.06
N HIS A 329 -33.45 43.41 56.38
CA HIS A 329 -33.50 43.15 54.94
C HIS A 329 -32.19 42.81 54.19
N GLU A 330 -31.96 41.53 53.86
CA GLU A 330 -32.60 40.70 52.80
C GLU A 330 -31.97 40.92 51.42
N ALA A 331 -31.26 39.90 50.96
CA ALA A 331 -31.41 39.22 49.65
C ALA A 331 -30.29 38.16 49.57
N LEU A 332 -30.60 36.87 49.74
CA LEU A 332 -30.90 35.93 48.64
C LEU A 332 -29.70 35.82 47.67
N THR A 333 -29.08 34.68 47.40
CA THR A 333 -29.60 33.30 47.40
C THR A 333 -28.40 32.35 47.21
N GLU A 334 -28.35 31.29 48.02
CA GLU A 334 -28.18 29.91 47.54
C GLU A 334 -26.91 29.56 46.75
N VAL A 335 -25.82 29.28 47.48
CA VAL A 335 -24.78 28.34 47.03
C VAL A 335 -24.99 27.03 47.81
N ASN A 336 -25.80 26.16 47.24
CA ASN A 336 -25.65 24.74 47.47
C ASN A 336 -25.96 24.03 46.15
N ARG A 337 -25.08 23.08 45.81
CA ARG A 337 -25.29 21.94 44.89
C ARG A 337 -24.86 22.12 43.42
N MET A 338 -24.23 21.05 42.93
CA MET A 338 -23.81 20.71 41.56
C MET A 338 -22.42 21.27 41.17
N LEU A 339 -21.28 20.57 41.13
CA LEU A 339 -20.93 19.13 41.09
C LEU A 339 -21.91 18.29 40.27
N ASP A 340 -21.91 18.58 38.97
CA ASP A 340 -22.02 17.61 37.86
C ASP A 340 -22.13 18.42 36.57
N GLN A 341 -21.08 18.41 35.76
CA GLN A 341 -21.18 18.56 34.30
C GLN A 341 -19.84 18.21 33.63
N ASP A 342 -19.88 17.11 32.90
CA ASP A 342 -18.90 16.70 31.88
C ASP A 342 -18.68 17.82 30.85
N GLU A 343 -17.43 18.28 30.72
CA GLU A 343 -16.99 19.03 29.54
C GLU A 343 -16.63 18.03 28.42
N PRO A 344 -17.17 18.19 27.19
CA PRO A 344 -16.59 17.54 26.03
C PRO A 344 -15.28 18.24 25.66
N LEU A 345 -14.17 17.49 25.80
CA LEU A 345 -12.90 17.79 25.15
C LEU A 345 -13.09 17.74 23.63
N LEU A 346 -13.33 18.89 23.01
CA LEU A 346 -12.89 19.30 21.67
C LEU A 346 -13.63 20.59 21.28
N GLY A 347 -12.88 21.68 21.17
CA GLY A 347 -13.40 22.99 20.80
C GLY A 347 -14.01 23.00 19.40
N SER A 348 -15.33 23.09 19.34
CA SER A 348 -16.05 23.54 18.16
C SER A 348 -16.00 25.08 18.07
N ASN A 349 -15.27 25.61 17.09
CA ASN A 349 -15.59 26.79 16.26
C ASN A 349 -14.33 27.49 15.72
N PHE A 350 -13.68 26.92 14.71
CA PHE A 350 -12.96 27.75 13.74
C PHE A 350 -13.99 28.34 12.77
N LYS A 351 -14.49 29.53 13.08
CA LYS A 351 -15.25 30.35 12.13
C LYS A 351 -14.26 31.13 11.28
N SER A 352 -14.09 30.71 10.03
CA SER A 352 -13.41 31.51 8.98
C SER A 352 -14.49 32.16 8.10
N PRO A 353 -14.40 33.45 7.72
CA PRO A 353 -15.48 34.17 7.04
C PRO A 353 -15.64 33.84 5.55
N VAL A 354 -14.91 32.86 5.01
CA VAL A 354 -14.78 32.65 3.55
C VAL A 354 -15.77 31.61 2.98
N PHE A 355 -16.50 30.88 3.83
CA PHE A 355 -17.41 29.80 3.39
C PHE A 355 -18.86 29.96 3.87
N GLU A 356 -19.36 31.19 4.00
CA GLU A 356 -20.80 31.42 4.13
C GLU A 356 -21.49 31.43 2.75
N SER A 357 -21.61 30.26 2.13
CA SER A 357 -22.73 29.97 1.23
C SER A 357 -22.78 28.48 0.91
N THR A 358 -23.65 27.74 1.59
CA THR A 358 -24.60 26.77 1.02
C THR A 358 -25.23 25.97 2.16
N ASN A 359 -26.56 25.81 2.09
CA ASN A 359 -27.36 24.95 2.97
C ASN A 359 -26.97 23.47 2.75
N ALA A 360 -25.86 23.00 3.30
CA ALA A 360 -25.51 21.59 3.31
C ALA A 360 -26.06 20.94 4.60
N PRO A 361 -26.78 19.79 4.51
CA PRO A 361 -27.22 19.04 5.67
C PRO A 361 -26.01 18.61 6.54
N PRO A 362 -26.18 18.43 7.85
CA PRO A 362 -25.10 18.01 8.76
C PRO A 362 -24.64 16.55 8.55
N ASP A 363 -25.29 15.78 7.66
CA ASP A 363 -24.99 14.38 7.39
C ASP A 363 -24.29 14.20 6.03
N TYR A 364 -23.34 13.25 6.00
CA TYR A 364 -22.64 12.84 4.78
C TYR A 364 -23.66 12.42 3.72
N THR A 365 -23.71 13.15 2.62
CA THR A 365 -24.50 12.77 1.45
C THR A 365 -23.59 11.95 0.54
N PRO A 366 -23.89 10.67 0.29
CA PRO A 366 -23.00 9.82 -0.49
C PRO A 366 -22.93 10.29 -1.96
N LEU A 367 -21.82 9.95 -2.63
CA LEU A 367 -21.45 10.45 -3.96
C LEU A 367 -22.38 10.02 -5.10
N ASP A 368 -23.27 9.07 -4.84
CA ASP A 368 -24.34 8.65 -5.74
C ASP A 368 -25.51 9.65 -5.79
N ILE A 369 -25.60 10.57 -4.82
CA ILE A 369 -26.67 11.56 -4.69
C ILE A 369 -26.16 12.98 -4.97
N TRP A 370 -24.91 13.30 -4.63
CA TRP A 370 -24.31 14.62 -4.85
C TRP A 370 -22.80 14.51 -5.13
N PRO A 371 -22.24 15.20 -6.14
CA PRO A 371 -22.86 16.16 -7.05
C PRO A 371 -23.68 15.51 -8.18
N SER A 372 -24.61 16.26 -8.78
CA SER A 372 -25.40 15.74 -9.89
C SER A 372 -24.53 15.41 -11.10
N SER A 373 -24.96 14.47 -11.95
CA SER A 373 -24.25 14.14 -13.19
C SER A 373 -24.05 15.35 -14.12
N GLN A 374 -24.97 16.33 -14.06
CA GLN A 374 -24.87 17.56 -14.82
C GLN A 374 -23.75 18.46 -14.28
N ASP A 375 -23.68 18.64 -12.97
CA ASP A 375 -22.63 19.46 -12.33
C ASP A 375 -21.24 18.86 -12.54
N ARG A 376 -21.14 17.52 -12.55
CA ARG A 376 -19.90 16.81 -12.88
C ARG A 376 -19.50 17.00 -14.33
N ALA A 377 -20.45 16.96 -15.27
CA ALA A 377 -20.16 17.17 -16.69
C ALA A 377 -19.76 18.61 -17.03
N GLU A 378 -20.17 19.59 -16.22
CA GLU A 378 -19.85 21.01 -16.41
C GLU A 378 -18.54 21.43 -15.74
N ASN A 379 -17.95 20.59 -14.89
CA ASN A 379 -16.71 20.90 -14.17
C ASN A 379 -15.78 19.67 -14.09
N ASP A 380 -14.77 19.66 -14.95
CA ASP A 380 -13.77 18.59 -15.06
C ASP A 380 -13.01 18.32 -13.75
N GLU A 381 -12.76 19.35 -12.94
CA GLU A 381 -12.11 19.17 -11.63
C GLU A 381 -13.05 18.51 -10.63
N LEU A 382 -14.32 18.90 -10.63
CA LEU A 382 -15.35 18.28 -9.79
C LEU A 382 -15.54 16.81 -10.15
N ASP A 383 -15.58 16.47 -11.45
CA ASP A 383 -15.68 15.08 -11.88
C ASP A 383 -14.45 14.26 -11.46
N ARG A 384 -13.25 14.83 -11.62
CA ARG A 384 -12.00 14.19 -11.19
C ARG A 384 -11.98 13.91 -9.69
N VAL A 385 -12.39 14.88 -8.86
CA VAL A 385 -12.46 14.73 -7.40
C VAL A 385 -13.51 13.67 -7.03
N CYS A 386 -14.68 13.69 -7.66
CA CYS A 386 -15.71 12.68 -7.40
C CYS A 386 -15.23 11.26 -7.77
N ASN A 387 -14.53 11.10 -8.88
CA ASN A 387 -13.96 9.81 -9.27
C ASN A 387 -12.92 9.31 -8.25
N GLN A 388 -12.08 10.19 -7.71
CA GLN A 388 -11.14 9.82 -6.65
C GLN A 388 -11.84 9.45 -5.34
N LEU A 389 -12.90 10.17 -4.98
CA LEU A 389 -13.68 9.85 -3.80
C LEU A 389 -14.43 8.53 -3.93
N CYS A 390 -15.00 8.21 -5.10
CA CYS A 390 -15.60 6.89 -5.35
C CYS A 390 -14.59 5.75 -5.16
N VAL A 391 -13.35 5.93 -5.63
CA VAL A 391 -12.28 4.94 -5.43
C VAL A 391 -11.93 4.80 -3.94
N ALA A 392 -11.88 5.93 -3.21
CA ALA A 392 -11.65 5.91 -1.77
C ALA A 392 -12.77 5.21 -1.00
N GLU A 393 -14.04 5.46 -1.34
CA GLU A 393 -15.18 4.76 -0.72
C GLU A 393 -15.13 3.25 -0.96
N CYS A 394 -14.84 2.83 -2.19
CA CYS A 394 -14.67 1.41 -2.51
C CYS A 394 -13.54 0.78 -1.66
N HIS A 395 -12.42 1.49 -1.51
CA HIS A 395 -11.30 1.01 -0.69
C HIS A 395 -11.67 0.89 0.79
N ILE A 396 -12.40 1.86 1.34
CA ILE A 396 -12.91 1.82 2.72
C ILE A 396 -13.88 0.65 2.91
N ALA A 397 -14.77 0.41 1.94
CA ALA A 397 -15.69 -0.72 1.99
C ALA A 397 -14.95 -2.07 2.00
N ASP A 398 -13.93 -2.22 1.15
CA ASP A 398 -13.09 -3.43 1.10
C ASP A 398 -12.32 -3.65 2.41
N GLN A 399 -11.75 -2.58 2.99
CA GLN A 399 -11.09 -2.65 4.29
C GLN A 399 -12.06 -3.05 5.42
N ASN A 400 -13.28 -2.55 5.41
CA ASN A 400 -14.30 -2.93 6.39
C ASN A 400 -14.69 -4.41 6.30
N VAL A 401 -14.69 -5.00 5.10
CA VAL A 401 -14.91 -6.44 4.91
C VAL A 401 -13.72 -7.24 5.48
N LEU A 402 -12.50 -6.80 5.21
CA LEU A 402 -11.29 -7.44 5.73
C LEU A 402 -11.24 -7.42 7.26
N ILE A 403 -11.57 -6.28 7.86
CA ILE A 403 -11.63 -6.12 9.33
C ILE A 403 -12.64 -7.12 9.92
N LYS A 404 -13.85 -7.24 9.34
CA LYS A 404 -14.85 -8.20 9.81
C LYS A 404 -14.38 -9.65 9.70
N ASP A 405 -13.67 -10.04 8.63
CA ASP A 405 -13.12 -11.39 8.49
C ASP A 405 -12.04 -11.66 9.55
N LEU A 406 -11.17 -10.68 9.81
CA LEU A 406 -10.15 -10.77 10.85
C LEU A 406 -10.76 -10.88 12.26
N GLU A 407 -11.78 -10.09 12.56
CA GLU A 407 -12.53 -10.18 13.82
C GLU A 407 -13.20 -11.57 13.99
N GLN A 408 -13.79 -12.12 12.93
CA GLN A 408 -14.37 -13.47 12.98
C GLN A 408 -13.30 -14.55 13.22
N ARG A 409 -12.13 -14.44 12.59
CA ARG A 409 -11.01 -15.36 12.81
C ARG A 409 -10.46 -15.25 14.22
N LEU A 410 -10.32 -14.03 14.75
CA LEU A 410 -9.88 -13.79 16.13
C LEU A 410 -10.87 -14.38 17.13
N ASN A 411 -12.17 -14.16 16.94
CA ASN A 411 -13.21 -14.73 17.80
C ASN A 411 -13.25 -16.26 17.76
N LYS A 412 -12.98 -16.88 16.59
CA LYS A 412 -12.81 -18.34 16.48
C LYS A 412 -11.58 -18.84 17.21
N ALA A 413 -10.46 -18.12 17.13
CA ALA A 413 -9.22 -18.48 17.82
C ALA A 413 -9.34 -18.33 19.34
N LEU A 414 -10.12 -17.36 19.82
CA LEU A 414 -10.40 -17.17 21.26
C LEU A 414 -11.41 -18.20 21.82
N ALA A 415 -12.20 -18.83 20.95
CA ALA A 415 -13.20 -19.85 21.33
C ALA A 415 -12.67 -21.29 21.24
N ALA A 416 -11.45 -21.50 20.72
CA ALA A 416 -10.73 -22.78 20.66
C ALA A 416 -9.70 -22.84 21.79
#